data_AF-A0A7C3L1A7-F1
#
_entry.id   AF-A0A7C3L1A7-F1
#
_cell.length_a   1.000
_cell.length_b   1.000
_cell.length_c   1.000
_cell.angle_alpha   90.00
_cell.angle_beta   90.00
_cell.angle_gamma   90.00
#
_symmetry.space_group_name_H-M   'P 1'
#
loop_
_entity.id
_entity.type
_entity.pdbx_description
1 polymer ?
#
loop_
_entity_poly.entity_id
_entity_poly.type
_entity_poly.pdbx_seq_one_letter_code
_entity_poly.pdbx_strand_id
1 'polypeptide(L)'
;NQRRFAGSTSQDVVLDQKVIQEEYRPIAEDRARGRLLLQSIAEQEGLSVEQQEVEQEIALMAKGMRMTAQEVKNWIFSQQGSLEGLKTKLLERKALEFIHSKATFIEN
;
A
#
# COMPACT_ATOMS: atom_id res chain seq x y z
N ASN A 1 26.48 32.25 21.75
CA ASN A 1 26.46 30.81 22.14
C ASN A 1 26.23 29.94 20.92
N GLN A 2 27.32 29.32 20.45
CA GLN A 2 27.35 28.47 19.26
C GLN A 2 26.72 27.09 19.54
N ARG A 3 25.92 26.64 18.55
CA ARG A 3 25.54 25.27 18.15
C ARG A 3 25.97 24.12 19.09
N ARG A 4 24.98 23.45 19.68
CA ARG A 4 25.08 22.05 20.14
C ARG A 4 24.06 21.18 19.40
N PHE A 5 24.30 20.97 18.12
CA PHE A 5 23.88 19.71 17.48
C PHE A 5 25.08 18.77 17.60
N ALA A 6 25.36 18.33 18.84
CA ALA A 6 26.27 17.20 19.04
C ALA A 6 25.51 15.96 18.60
N GLY A 7 26.10 15.22 17.65
CA GLY A 7 25.44 14.15 16.92
C GLY A 7 24.78 13.11 17.80
N SER A 8 23.57 12.72 17.43
CA SER A 8 23.00 11.43 17.82
C SER A 8 24.03 10.35 17.48
N THR A 9 24.52 9.66 18.50
CA THR A 9 25.53 8.62 18.30
C THR A 9 24.89 7.44 17.57
N SER A 10 25.70 6.62 16.88
CA SER A 10 25.17 5.45 16.15
C SER A 10 24.41 4.47 17.05
N GLN A 11 24.65 4.46 18.37
CA GLN A 11 23.89 3.67 19.32
C GLN A 11 22.48 4.23 19.57
N ASP A 12 22.31 5.55 19.61
CA ASP A 12 20.99 6.20 19.79
C ASP A 12 20.08 5.93 18.58
N VAL A 13 20.64 6.01 17.36
CA VAL A 13 19.92 5.72 16.10
C VAL A 13 19.51 4.24 15.99
N VAL A 14 20.39 3.33 16.44
CA VAL A 14 20.10 1.88 16.44
C VAL A 14 19.05 1.51 17.50
N LEU A 15 19.07 2.18 18.65
CA LEU A 15 18.05 2.00 19.69
C LEU A 15 16.67 2.46 19.19
N ASP A 16 16.61 3.64 18.57
CA ASP A 16 15.39 4.18 17.96
C ASP A 16 14.83 3.24 16.87
N GLN A 17 15.70 2.70 16.02
CA GLN A 17 15.28 1.72 15.01
C GLN A 17 14.67 0.45 15.61
N LYS A 18 15.24 -0.08 16.70
CA LYS A 18 14.70 -1.27 17.37
C LYS A 18 13.35 -0.99 18.02
N VAL A 19 13.21 0.15 18.69
CA VAL A 19 11.94 0.58 19.30
C VAL A 19 10.87 0.73 18.23
N ILE A 20 11.17 1.40 17.12
CA ILE A 20 10.26 1.50 15.96
C ILE A 20 9.90 0.11 15.43
N GLN A 21 10.86 -0.81 15.29
CA GLN A 21 10.55 -2.16 14.83
C GLN A 21 9.62 -2.91 15.77
N GLU A 22 9.81 -2.82 17.08
CA GLU A 22 8.98 -3.50 18.07
C GLU A 22 7.56 -2.92 18.11
N GLU A 23 7.42 -1.59 18.06
CA GLU A 23 6.12 -0.92 18.06
C GLU A 23 5.32 -1.18 16.78
N TYR A 24 5.97 -1.19 15.61
CA TYR A 24 5.29 -1.36 14.34
C TYR A 24 5.12 -2.83 13.92
N ARG A 25 5.84 -3.78 14.55
CA ARG A 25 5.70 -5.21 14.27
C ARG A 25 4.27 -5.72 14.31
N PRO A 26 3.48 -5.52 15.39
CA PRO A 26 2.10 -6.01 15.42
C PRO A 26 1.23 -5.41 14.31
N ILE A 27 1.45 -4.13 13.99
CA ILE A 27 0.71 -3.45 12.92
C ILE A 27 1.08 -4.02 11.55
N ALA A 28 2.36 -4.31 11.32
CA ALA A 28 2.84 -4.91 10.08
C ALA A 28 2.34 -6.35 9.91
N GLU A 29 2.32 -7.13 10.99
CA GLU A 29 1.79 -8.50 11.00
C GLU A 29 0.29 -8.51 10.69
N ASP A 30 -0.50 -7.64 11.30
CA ASP A 30 -1.94 -7.54 11.04
C ASP A 30 -2.21 -7.15 9.58
N ARG A 31 -1.48 -6.14 9.06
CA ARG A 31 -1.57 -5.73 7.65
C ARG A 31 -1.18 -6.85 6.68
N ALA A 32 -0.11 -7.58 6.98
CA ALA A 32 0.34 -8.70 6.16
C ALA A 32 -0.72 -9.81 6.13
N ARG A 33 -1.29 -10.15 7.29
CA ARG A 33 -2.39 -11.12 7.41
C ARG A 33 -3.61 -10.68 6.61
N GLY A 34 -4.04 -9.43 6.77
CA GLY A 34 -5.18 -8.87 6.04
C GLY A 34 -4.99 -8.93 4.52
N ARG A 35 -3.79 -8.61 4.03
CA ARG A 35 -3.46 -8.75 2.61
C ARG A 35 -3.56 -10.17 2.09
N LEU A 36 -2.97 -11.13 2.82
CA LEU A 36 -3.04 -12.54 2.43
C LEU A 36 -4.49 -13.03 2.37
N LEU A 37 -5.33 -12.63 3.33
CA LEU A 37 -6.75 -12.96 3.32
C LEU A 37 -7.47 -12.37 2.10
N LEU A 38 -7.26 -11.09 1.79
CA LEU A 38 -7.87 -10.45 0.63
C LEU A 38 -7.42 -11.10 -0.69
N GLN A 39 -6.16 -11.50 -0.80
CA GLN A 39 -5.63 -12.23 -1.95
C GLN A 39 -6.29 -13.61 -2.08
N SER A 40 -6.39 -14.37 -0.98
CA SER A 40 -7.08 -15.66 -0.99
C SER A 40 -8.55 -15.54 -1.37
N ILE A 41 -9.25 -14.50 -0.91
CA ILE A 41 -10.65 -14.25 -1.29
C ILE A 41 -10.75 -13.91 -2.78
N ALA A 42 -9.86 -13.05 -3.28
CA ALA A 42 -9.83 -12.72 -4.71
C ALA A 42 -9.62 -13.96 -5.59
N GLU A 43 -8.72 -14.86 -5.19
CA GLU A 43 -8.49 -16.14 -5.88
C GLU A 43 -9.71 -17.05 -5.83
N GLN A 44 -10.32 -17.22 -4.65
CA GLN A 44 -11.49 -18.08 -4.46
C GLN A 44 -12.71 -17.63 -5.25
N GLU A 45 -12.94 -16.32 -5.33
CA GLU A 45 -14.08 -15.72 -6.01
C GLU A 45 -13.80 -15.39 -7.49
N GLY A 46 -12.58 -15.68 -7.97
CA GLY A 46 -12.18 -15.44 -9.35
C GLY A 46 -12.14 -13.95 -9.73
N LEU A 47 -11.80 -13.08 -8.79
CA LEU A 47 -11.64 -11.65 -9.04
C LEU A 47 -10.37 -11.39 -9.86
N SER A 48 -10.49 -10.57 -10.90
CA SER A 48 -9.38 -10.09 -11.73
C SER A 48 -9.37 -8.56 -11.77
N VAL A 49 -8.21 -7.99 -12.10
CA VAL A 49 -8.08 -6.57 -12.42
C VAL A 49 -7.91 -6.45 -13.93
N GLU A 50 -8.86 -5.75 -14.55
CA GLU A 50 -8.85 -5.50 -15.99
C GLU A 50 -7.90 -4.36 -16.35
N GLN A 51 -7.38 -4.38 -17.56
CA GLN A 51 -6.45 -3.35 -18.04
C GLN A 51 -7.08 -1.94 -17.98
N GLN A 52 -8.38 -1.83 -18.21
CA GLN A 52 -9.11 -0.56 -18.11
C GLN A 52 -9.10 0.00 -16.69
N GLU A 53 -9.22 -0.85 -15.66
CA GLU A 53 -9.19 -0.44 -14.25
C GLU A 53 -7.81 0.10 -13.88
N VAL A 54 -6.75 -0.53 -14.40
CA VAL A 54 -5.37 -0.04 -14.23
C VAL A 54 -5.19 1.34 -14.86
N GLU A 55 -5.71 1.54 -16.07
CA GLU A 55 -5.63 2.83 -16.77
C GLU A 55 -6.41 3.94 -16.07
N GLN A 56 -7.60 3.63 -15.55
CA GLN A 56 -8.40 4.55 -14.76
C GLN A 56 -7.65 4.97 -13.49
N GLU A 57 -7.06 4.02 -12.77
CA GLU A 57 -6.30 4.31 -11.55
C GLU A 57 -5.07 5.17 -11.86
N ILE A 58 -4.35 4.91 -12.95
CA ILE A 58 -3.25 5.75 -13.43
C ILE A 58 -3.72 7.17 -13.74
N ALA A 59 -4.89 7.34 -14.37
CA ALA A 59 -5.45 8.65 -14.67
C ALA A 59 -5.82 9.42 -13.38
N LEU A 60 -6.33 8.73 -12.36
CA LEU A 60 -6.61 9.32 -11.04
C LEU A 60 -5.33 9.76 -10.34
N MET A 61 -4.28 8.92 -10.35
CA MET A 61 -2.96 9.28 -9.81
C MET A 61 -2.37 10.49 -10.53
N ALA A 62 -2.44 10.53 -11.86
CA ALA A 62 -1.97 11.64 -12.68
C ALA A 62 -2.63 12.96 -12.26
N LYS A 63 -3.96 12.94 -12.06
CA LYS A 63 -4.69 14.11 -11.54
C LYS A 63 -4.22 14.54 -10.16
N GLY A 64 -4.03 13.59 -9.23
CA GLY A 64 -3.57 13.88 -7.87
C GLY A 64 -2.14 14.43 -7.80
N MET A 65 -1.26 13.89 -8.64
CA MET A 65 0.15 14.26 -8.71
C MET A 65 0.42 15.49 -9.60
N ARG A 66 -0.61 15.99 -10.31
CA ARG A 66 -0.50 17.04 -11.35
C ARG A 66 0.53 16.70 -12.43
N MET A 67 0.59 15.42 -12.78
CA MET A 67 1.44 14.88 -13.83
C MET A 67 0.55 14.36 -14.96
N THR A 68 1.12 14.14 -16.13
CA THR A 68 0.43 13.43 -17.22
C THR A 68 0.37 11.93 -16.91
N ALA A 69 -0.64 11.24 -17.47
CA ALA A 69 -0.75 9.79 -17.33
C ALA A 69 0.50 9.04 -17.83
N GLN A 70 1.18 9.58 -18.85
CA GLN A 70 2.41 9.00 -19.38
C GLN A 70 3.57 9.14 -18.39
N GLU A 71 3.72 10.29 -17.72
CA GLU A 71 4.75 10.48 -16.71
C GLU A 71 4.49 9.59 -15.48
N VAL A 72 3.24 9.42 -15.07
CA VAL A 72 2.87 8.48 -14.00
C VAL A 72 3.18 7.04 -14.40
N LYS A 73 2.85 6.62 -15.63
CA LYS A 73 3.24 5.30 -16.15
C LYS A 73 4.75 5.11 -16.06
N ASN A 74 5.53 6.08 -16.54
CA ASN A 74 6.99 6.00 -16.51
C ASN A 74 7.54 5.95 -15.08
N TRP A 75 6.98 6.74 -14.17
CA TRP A 75 7.33 6.75 -12.74
C TRP A 75 6.99 5.43 -12.05
N ILE A 76 5.83 4.86 -12.38
CA ILE A 76 5.48 3.50 -12.01
C ILE A 76 6.62 2.62 -12.54
N PHE A 77 6.80 2.43 -13.84
CA PHE A 77 7.75 1.44 -14.38
C PHE A 77 9.20 1.55 -13.85
N SER A 78 9.68 2.75 -13.48
CA SER A 78 11.04 2.94 -12.96
C SER A 78 11.29 2.42 -11.54
N GLN A 79 10.24 2.23 -10.73
CA GLN A 79 10.36 1.88 -9.30
C GLN A 79 10.47 0.35 -9.03
N GLN A 80 10.96 -0.45 -9.98
CA GLN A 80 11.24 -1.90 -9.86
C GLN A 80 10.13 -2.82 -9.30
N GLY A 81 8.85 -2.47 -9.43
CA GLY A 81 7.76 -3.40 -9.03
C GLY A 81 6.34 -2.87 -9.20
N SER A 82 6.14 -1.91 -10.08
CA SER A 82 5.09 -0.91 -9.89
C SER A 82 3.78 -1.16 -10.61
N LEU A 83 3.78 -1.91 -11.71
CA LEU A 83 2.53 -2.24 -12.40
C LEU A 83 1.85 -3.42 -11.70
N GLU A 84 2.60 -4.47 -11.40
CA GLU A 84 2.08 -5.60 -10.62
C GLU A 84 1.73 -5.17 -9.20
N GLY A 85 2.54 -4.32 -8.55
CA GLY A 85 2.18 -3.74 -7.26
C GLY A 85 0.90 -2.91 -7.31
N LEU A 86 0.64 -2.21 -8.42
CA LEU A 86 -0.62 -1.49 -8.63
C LEU A 86 -1.80 -2.47 -8.81
N LYS A 87 -1.65 -3.48 -9.67
CA LYS A 87 -2.67 -4.52 -9.86
C LYS A 87 -3.00 -5.23 -8.57
N THR A 88 -2.01 -5.62 -7.76
CA THR A 88 -2.22 -6.24 -6.46
C THR A 88 -3.04 -5.35 -5.53
N LYS A 89 -2.74 -4.05 -5.46
CA LYS A 89 -3.55 -3.10 -4.66
C LYS A 89 -4.98 -2.96 -5.17
N LEU A 90 -5.16 -2.93 -6.49
CA LEU A 90 -6.48 -2.88 -7.11
C LEU A 90 -7.28 -4.16 -6.79
N LEU A 91 -6.63 -5.32 -6.86
CA LEU A 91 -7.24 -6.60 -6.54
C LEU A 91 -7.64 -6.68 -5.07
N GLU A 92 -6.76 -6.27 -4.15
CA GLU A 92 -7.05 -6.15 -2.71
C GLU A 92 -8.26 -5.25 -2.45
N ARG A 93 -8.36 -4.11 -3.15
CA ARG A 93 -9.52 -3.21 -3.05
C ARG A 93 -10.80 -3.87 -3.55
N LYS A 94 -10.76 -4.55 -4.70
CA LYS A 94 -11.92 -5.28 -5.25
C LYS A 94 -12.38 -6.40 -4.31
N ALA A 95 -11.45 -7.14 -3.71
CA ALA A 95 -11.79 -8.16 -2.72
C ALA A 95 -12.49 -7.54 -1.50
N LEU A 96 -12.02 -6.39 -1.03
CA LEU A 96 -12.66 -5.68 0.08
C LEU A 96 -14.06 -5.16 -0.30
N GLU A 97 -14.22 -4.58 -1.49
CA GLU A 97 -15.52 -4.15 -2.02
C GLU A 97 -16.49 -5.32 -2.17
N PHE A 98 -16.00 -6.48 -2.61
CA PHE A 98 -16.77 -7.72 -2.68
C PHE A 98 -17.28 -8.13 -1.29
N ILE A 99 -16.39 -8.20 -0.29
CA ILE A 99 -16.76 -8.50 1.11
C ILE A 99 -17.82 -7.49 1.59
N HIS A 100 -17.57 -6.20 1.38
CA HIS A 100 -18.48 -5.13 1.78
C HIS A 100 -19.87 -5.29 1.15
N SER A 101 -19.94 -5.69 -0.13
CA SER A 101 -21.20 -5.92 -0.85
C SER A 101 -22.03 -7.09 -0.29
N LYS A 102 -21.39 -8.02 0.43
CA LYS A 102 -22.00 -9.20 1.03
C LYS A 102 -22.18 -9.07 2.55
N ALA A 103 -21.55 -8.06 3.16
CA ALA A 103 -21.59 -7.86 4.59
C ALA A 103 -23.00 -7.47 5.06
N THR A 104 -23.43 -8.06 6.17
CA THR A 104 -24.61 -7.60 6.90
C THR A 104 -24.13 -6.67 8.00
N PHE A 105 -24.55 -5.41 7.95
CA PHE A 105 -24.21 -4.41 8.95
C PHE A 105 -25.24 -4.44 10.06
N ILE A 106 -24.77 -4.63 11.29
CA ILE A 106 -25.59 -4.51 12.49
C ILE A 106 -25.31 -3.11 13.05
N GLU A 107 -26.30 -2.22 13.01
CA GLU A 107 -26.22 -0.95 13.71
C GLU A 107 -26.31 -1.21 15.23
N ASN A 108 -25.35 -0.65 15.98
CA ASN A 108 -25.33 -0.64 17.45
C ASN A 108 -25.80 0.71 17.98
#